data_AF-A0A1J5AFB0-F1
#
_entry.id   AF-A0A1J5AFB0-F1
#
_cell.length_a   1.000
_cell.length_b   1.000
_cell.length_c   1.000
_cell.angle_alpha   90.00
_cell.angle_beta   90.00
_cell.angle_gamma   90.00
#
_symmetry.space_group_name_H-M   'P 1'
#
loop_
_entity.id
_entity.type
_entity.pdbx_description
1 polymer ?
#
loop_
_entity_poly.entity_id
_entity_poly.type
_entity_poly.pdbx_seq_one_letter_code
_entity_poly.pdbx_strand_id
1 'polypeptide(L)'
;MPSLPKRKVGIVACSGEELPAGTVTRLAALKALEDLRPSETVTICLPLFLAGGEGDRAFARFYPTIAVDGCEKRCAARATELYSNKPAASIVVDDILAQHNLPAPQGLRRLTPESGAVVDALAGAIAAEVDHLMAVRWSRTDGAILEAAPAAQEAVSTSACACGSGIPVTTVQIAGRAVQIMALEPILELAYNQGLRANGTGALPDEILQTVQVYNTVPSGEEEQYAQALDLAWRAYCEQREGQSNG
;
A
#
# COMPACT_ATOMS: atom_id res chain seq x y z
N MET A 1 -21.69 -2.22 9.27
CA MET A 1 -20.60 -1.43 8.66
C MET A 1 -20.80 -1.46 7.15
N PRO A 2 -20.76 -0.33 6.43
CA PRO A 2 -20.80 -0.38 4.97
C PRO A 2 -19.56 -1.14 4.48
N SER A 3 -19.75 -2.11 3.60
CA SER A 3 -18.66 -2.84 2.97
C SER A 3 -17.86 -1.86 2.13
N LEU A 4 -16.61 -1.57 2.52
CA LEU A 4 -15.71 -0.80 1.68
C LEU A 4 -15.53 -1.56 0.35
N PRO A 5 -15.54 -0.87 -0.81
CA PRO A 5 -15.37 -1.53 -2.09
C PRO A 5 -14.07 -2.33 -2.09
N LYS A 6 -14.17 -3.63 -2.41
CA LYS A 6 -13.02 -4.53 -2.49
C LYS A 6 -11.99 -3.93 -3.44
N ARG A 7 -10.71 -3.97 -3.03
CA ARG A 7 -9.58 -3.60 -3.88
C ARG A 7 -9.59 -4.46 -5.15
N LYS A 8 -9.26 -3.84 -6.27
CA LYS A 8 -9.16 -4.47 -7.59
C LYS A 8 -7.78 -4.18 -8.19
N VAL A 9 -7.35 -5.04 -9.12
CA VAL A 9 -6.17 -4.86 -9.95
C VAL A 9 -6.61 -4.50 -11.37
N GLY A 10 -6.05 -3.44 -11.93
CA GLY A 10 -6.28 -3.04 -13.31
C GLY A 10 -5.42 -3.83 -14.27
N ILE A 11 -5.96 -4.25 -15.40
CA ILE A 11 -5.21 -4.85 -16.50
C ILE A 11 -5.34 -3.94 -17.71
N VAL A 12 -4.23 -3.41 -18.20
CA VAL A 12 -4.17 -2.62 -19.43
C VAL A 12 -3.44 -3.42 -20.50
N ALA A 13 -4.21 -3.94 -21.45
CA ALA A 13 -3.66 -4.65 -22.60
C ALA A 13 -3.32 -3.68 -23.72
N CYS A 14 -2.17 -3.89 -24.36
CA CYS A 14 -1.82 -3.24 -25.61
C CYS A 14 -2.85 -3.59 -26.69
N SER A 15 -3.26 -2.60 -27.50
CA SER A 15 -4.20 -2.82 -28.61
C SER A 15 -3.61 -3.73 -29.68
N GLY A 16 -2.32 -3.53 -30.00
CA GLY A 16 -1.52 -4.32 -30.95
C GLY A 16 -2.27 -4.81 -32.18
N GLU A 17 -3.06 -3.94 -32.81
CA GLU A 17 -4.03 -4.31 -33.85
C GLU A 17 -3.39 -4.92 -35.10
N GLU A 18 -2.12 -4.60 -35.34
CA GLU A 18 -1.35 -5.02 -36.52
C GLU A 18 -0.40 -6.21 -36.24
N LEU A 19 -0.50 -6.85 -35.06
CA LEU A 19 0.36 -7.98 -34.70
C LEU A 19 -0.37 -9.07 -33.91
N PRO A 20 -0.08 -10.38 -34.16
CA PRO A 20 -0.73 -11.47 -33.44
C PRO A 20 -0.60 -11.38 -31.91
N ALA A 21 0.57 -10.94 -31.42
CA ALA A 21 0.80 -10.78 -29.98
C ALA A 21 -0.10 -9.69 -29.33
N GLY A 22 -0.62 -8.72 -30.10
CA GLY A 22 -1.62 -7.77 -29.61
C GLY A 22 -3.02 -8.38 -29.45
N THR A 23 -3.35 -9.39 -30.25
CA THR A 23 -4.57 -10.18 -30.03
C THR A 23 -4.39 -11.11 -28.84
N VAL A 24 -3.19 -11.69 -28.67
CA VAL A 24 -2.84 -12.47 -27.48
C VAL A 24 -3.02 -11.66 -26.19
N THR A 25 -2.51 -10.42 -26.11
CA THR A 25 -2.65 -9.58 -24.90
C THR A 25 -4.11 -9.34 -24.54
N ARG A 26 -4.95 -9.00 -25.53
CA ARG A 26 -6.38 -8.74 -25.33
C ARG A 26 -7.15 -9.99 -24.89
N LEU A 27 -6.89 -11.13 -25.51
CA LEU A 27 -7.52 -12.41 -25.16
C LEU A 27 -7.06 -12.92 -23.79
N ALA A 28 -5.78 -12.77 -23.46
CA ALA A 28 -5.25 -13.17 -22.16
C ALA A 28 -5.80 -12.28 -21.03
N ALA A 29 -5.90 -10.96 -21.26
CA ALA A 29 -6.57 -10.05 -20.34
C ALA A 29 -8.03 -10.45 -20.14
N LEU A 30 -8.77 -10.71 -21.22
CA LEU A 30 -10.17 -11.16 -21.15
C LEU A 30 -10.32 -12.45 -20.36
N LYS A 31 -9.47 -13.45 -20.61
CA LYS A 31 -9.44 -14.71 -19.86
C LYS A 31 -9.15 -14.49 -18.38
N ALA A 32 -8.23 -13.59 -18.03
CA ALA A 32 -7.99 -13.22 -16.64
C ALA A 32 -9.23 -12.57 -15.99
N LEU A 33 -9.93 -11.71 -16.74
CA LEU A 33 -11.12 -10.99 -16.29
C LEU A 33 -12.35 -11.88 -16.12
N GLU A 34 -12.56 -12.86 -17.00
CA GLU A 34 -13.79 -13.66 -17.04
C GLU A 34 -13.63 -14.98 -16.31
N ASP A 35 -12.48 -15.65 -16.47
CA ASP A 35 -12.30 -17.02 -16.01
C ASP A 35 -11.44 -17.11 -14.74
N LEU A 36 -10.31 -16.39 -14.70
CA LEU A 36 -9.30 -16.62 -13.66
C LEU A 36 -9.55 -15.78 -12.40
N ARG A 37 -9.78 -14.47 -12.52
CA ARG A 37 -9.85 -13.52 -11.39
C ARG A 37 -11.02 -12.52 -11.48
N PRO A 38 -12.26 -12.94 -11.83
CA PRO A 38 -13.38 -12.02 -12.10
C PRO A 38 -13.74 -11.10 -10.94
N SER A 39 -13.59 -11.56 -9.69
CA SER A 39 -13.86 -10.75 -8.50
C SER A 39 -12.73 -9.81 -8.11
N GLU A 40 -11.57 -9.86 -8.77
CA GLU A 40 -10.34 -9.17 -8.33
C GLU A 40 -9.73 -8.28 -9.43
N THR A 41 -10.09 -8.49 -10.68
CA THR A 41 -9.60 -7.69 -11.80
C THR A 41 -10.63 -6.70 -12.33
N VAL A 42 -10.14 -5.67 -13.01
CA VAL A 42 -10.88 -4.79 -13.93
C VAL A 42 -10.01 -4.51 -15.15
N THR A 43 -10.63 -4.20 -16.29
CA THR A 43 -9.90 -3.89 -17.52
C THR A 43 -9.76 -2.39 -17.72
N ILE A 44 -8.66 -1.97 -18.33
CA ILE A 44 -8.43 -0.61 -18.80
C ILE A 44 -8.30 -0.66 -20.32
N CYS A 45 -9.18 0.05 -21.00
CA CYS A 45 -9.16 0.13 -22.45
C CYS A 45 -8.07 1.10 -22.90
N LEU A 46 -6.92 0.60 -23.37
CA LEU A 46 -5.79 1.44 -23.78
C LEU A 46 -6.19 2.54 -24.79
N PRO A 47 -7.01 2.31 -25.83
CA PRO A 47 -7.49 3.38 -26.71
C PRO A 47 -8.23 4.51 -25.97
N LEU A 48 -9.15 4.17 -25.07
CA LEU A 48 -9.89 5.18 -24.28
C LEU A 48 -8.98 5.90 -23.29
N PHE A 49 -8.06 5.15 -22.67
CA PHE A 49 -7.04 5.68 -21.78
C PHE A 49 -6.16 6.72 -22.49
N LEU A 50 -5.71 6.42 -23.71
CA LEU A 50 -4.94 7.35 -24.55
C LEU A 50 -5.78 8.57 -24.97
N ALA A 51 -7.07 8.37 -25.27
CA ALA A 51 -8.00 9.44 -25.67
C ALA A 51 -8.40 10.38 -24.53
N GLY A 52 -7.96 10.15 -23.29
CA GLY A 52 -8.28 11.02 -22.16
C GLY A 52 -9.35 10.48 -21.21
N GLY A 53 -9.65 9.17 -21.24
CA GLY A 53 -10.60 8.55 -20.33
C GLY A 53 -10.24 8.78 -18.85
N GLU A 54 -10.90 9.75 -18.21
CA GLU A 54 -10.57 10.17 -16.84
C GLU A 54 -10.76 9.06 -15.82
N GLY A 55 -11.81 8.25 -15.97
CA GLY A 55 -12.07 7.11 -15.08
C GLY A 55 -10.94 6.08 -15.09
N ASP A 56 -10.48 5.69 -16.28
CA ASP A 56 -9.40 4.70 -16.41
C ASP A 56 -8.05 5.26 -15.92
N ARG A 57 -7.77 6.54 -16.22
CA ARG A 57 -6.56 7.24 -15.74
C ARG A 57 -6.56 7.42 -14.23
N ALA A 58 -7.70 7.75 -13.65
CA ALA A 58 -7.86 7.85 -12.20
C ALA A 58 -7.68 6.47 -11.55
N PHE A 59 -8.27 5.42 -12.11
CA PHE A 59 -8.07 4.06 -11.62
C PHE A 59 -6.58 3.71 -11.60
N ALA A 60 -5.89 3.84 -12.73
CA ALA A 60 -4.48 3.49 -12.84
C ALA A 60 -3.54 4.35 -11.99
N ARG A 61 -4.00 5.51 -11.53
CA ARG A 61 -3.23 6.38 -10.62
C ARG A 61 -3.26 5.87 -9.18
N PHE A 62 -4.39 5.33 -8.73
CA PHE A 62 -4.63 4.99 -7.32
C PHE A 62 -4.62 3.49 -7.03
N TYR A 63 -4.82 2.65 -8.05
CA TYR A 63 -4.93 1.20 -7.93
C TYR A 63 -3.80 0.50 -8.69
N PRO A 64 -3.34 -0.66 -8.19
CA PRO A 64 -2.30 -1.43 -8.86
C PRO A 64 -2.78 -1.80 -10.27
N THR A 65 -1.93 -1.56 -11.25
CA THR A 65 -2.23 -1.79 -12.67
C THR A 65 -1.12 -2.57 -13.33
N ILE A 66 -1.46 -3.69 -13.95
CA ILE A 66 -0.56 -4.53 -14.74
C ILE A 66 -0.66 -4.09 -16.20
N ALA A 67 0.48 -3.69 -16.77
CA ALA A 67 0.59 -3.41 -18.19
C ALA A 67 1.00 -4.68 -18.96
N VAL A 68 0.22 -5.04 -19.98
CA VAL A 68 0.43 -6.25 -20.78
C VAL A 68 0.67 -5.85 -22.23
N ASP A 69 1.89 -6.04 -22.70
CA ASP A 69 2.37 -5.52 -23.97
C ASP A 69 2.74 -6.63 -24.97
N GLY A 70 2.25 -6.49 -26.21
CA GLY A 70 2.52 -7.46 -27.28
C GLY A 70 3.92 -7.37 -27.89
N CYS A 71 4.72 -6.37 -27.53
CA CYS A 71 6.08 -6.17 -28.02
C CYS A 71 6.86 -5.18 -27.13
N GLU A 72 8.18 -5.08 -27.35
CA GLU A 72 9.08 -4.18 -26.60
C GLU A 72 8.83 -2.67 -26.78
N LYS A 73 7.90 -2.27 -27.65
CA LYS A 73 7.48 -0.86 -27.69
C LYS A 73 6.77 -0.43 -26.41
N ARG A 74 6.20 -1.39 -25.66
CA ARG A 74 5.58 -1.22 -24.35
C ARG A 74 4.54 -0.10 -24.31
N CYS A 75 3.65 -0.08 -25.31
CA CYS A 75 2.66 0.98 -25.47
C CYS A 75 1.74 1.12 -24.26
N ALA A 76 1.31 0.00 -23.68
CA ALA A 76 0.45 0.00 -22.49
C ALA A 76 1.22 0.53 -21.28
N ALA A 77 2.39 -0.03 -20.98
CA ALA A 77 3.19 0.40 -19.83
C ALA A 77 3.56 1.89 -19.90
N ARG A 78 4.04 2.35 -21.06
CA ARG A 78 4.43 3.75 -21.28
C ARG A 78 3.25 4.69 -21.17
N ALA A 79 2.09 4.31 -21.70
CA ALA A 79 0.89 5.14 -21.59
C ALA A 79 0.46 5.27 -20.12
N THR A 80 0.42 4.15 -19.39
CA THR A 80 0.05 4.13 -17.97
C THR A 80 0.97 5.00 -17.13
N GLU A 81 2.29 4.88 -17.32
CA GLU A 81 3.27 5.72 -16.63
C GLU A 81 3.15 7.19 -16.99
N LEU A 82 2.95 7.51 -18.28
CA LEU A 82 2.84 8.89 -18.76
C LEU A 82 1.60 9.63 -18.23
N TYR A 83 0.45 8.97 -18.20
CA TYR A 83 -0.83 9.62 -17.90
C TYR A 83 -1.35 9.37 -16.47
N SER A 84 -0.78 8.41 -15.76
CA SER A 84 -1.23 8.00 -14.43
C SER A 84 -0.08 7.79 -13.45
N ASN A 85 0.36 6.54 -13.25
CA ASN A 85 1.44 6.16 -12.36
C ASN A 85 2.21 5.00 -13.00
N LYS A 86 3.39 4.68 -12.49
CA LYS A 86 4.16 3.52 -12.94
C LYS A 86 3.31 2.25 -12.79
N PRO A 87 3.22 1.39 -13.82
CA PRO A 87 2.57 0.10 -13.68
C PRO A 87 3.16 -0.69 -12.52
N ALA A 88 2.28 -1.35 -11.75
CA ALA A 88 2.69 -2.22 -10.66
C ALA A 88 3.49 -3.42 -11.18
N ALA A 89 3.17 -3.87 -12.39
CA ALA A 89 3.92 -4.86 -13.15
C ALA A 89 3.81 -4.57 -14.65
N SER A 90 4.81 -5.02 -15.41
CA SER A 90 4.84 -4.93 -16.87
C SER A 90 5.25 -6.28 -17.43
N ILE A 91 4.41 -6.85 -18.29
CA ILE A 91 4.61 -8.16 -18.92
C ILE A 91 4.68 -7.96 -20.44
N VAL A 92 5.70 -8.51 -21.09
CA VAL A 92 5.79 -8.55 -22.55
C VAL A 92 5.61 -9.99 -23.04
N VAL A 93 4.83 -10.17 -24.12
CA VAL A 93 4.52 -11.49 -24.68
C VAL A 93 5.79 -12.29 -25.01
N ASP A 94 6.83 -11.64 -25.52
CA ASP A 94 8.09 -12.29 -25.90
C ASP A 94 8.78 -12.97 -24.70
N ASP A 95 8.67 -12.39 -23.49
CA ASP A 95 9.19 -12.99 -22.26
C ASP A 95 8.45 -14.31 -21.93
N ILE A 96 7.14 -14.33 -22.13
CA ILE A 96 6.32 -15.54 -21.91
C ILE A 96 6.64 -16.62 -22.93
N LEU A 97 6.84 -16.24 -24.19
CA LEU A 97 7.25 -17.18 -25.25
C LEU A 97 8.57 -17.84 -24.91
N ALA A 98 9.55 -17.05 -24.47
CA ALA A 98 10.87 -17.55 -24.08
C ALA A 98 10.82 -18.43 -22.83
N GLN A 99 10.09 -18.02 -21.79
CA GLN A 99 9.98 -18.77 -20.53
C GLN A 99 9.31 -20.14 -20.70
N HIS A 100 8.35 -20.23 -21.62
CA HIS A 100 7.56 -21.46 -21.84
C HIS A 100 7.96 -22.23 -23.10
N ASN A 101 9.02 -21.82 -23.80
CA ASN A 101 9.45 -22.38 -25.09
C ASN A 101 8.30 -22.49 -26.11
N LEU A 102 7.47 -21.45 -26.20
CA LEU A 102 6.30 -21.41 -27.09
C LEU A 102 6.64 -20.78 -28.45
N PRO A 103 6.02 -21.23 -29.55
CA PRO A 103 6.19 -20.60 -30.84
C PRO A 103 5.53 -19.21 -30.88
N ALA A 104 6.01 -18.36 -31.80
CA ALA A 104 5.38 -17.06 -32.03
C ALA A 104 3.91 -17.23 -32.44
N PRO A 105 2.98 -16.41 -31.87
CA PRO A 105 1.57 -16.51 -32.17
C PRO A 105 1.28 -16.15 -33.63
N GLN A 106 0.28 -16.79 -34.20
CA GLN A 106 -0.14 -16.61 -35.59
C GLN A 106 -1.61 -16.19 -35.69
N GLY A 107 -1.92 -15.43 -36.73
CA GLY A 107 -3.24 -14.86 -36.97
C GLY A 107 -3.37 -13.47 -36.34
N LEU A 108 -3.95 -12.52 -37.08
CA LEU A 108 -4.12 -11.15 -36.62
C LEU A 108 -5.39 -11.03 -35.78
N ARG A 109 -6.55 -10.85 -36.42
CA ARG A 109 -7.84 -10.67 -35.73
C ARG A 109 -8.36 -11.95 -35.09
N ARG A 110 -8.01 -13.10 -35.65
CA ARG A 110 -8.36 -14.43 -35.15
C ARG A 110 -7.08 -15.23 -35.10
N LEU A 111 -6.69 -15.61 -33.89
CA LEU A 111 -5.54 -16.46 -33.66
C LEU A 111 -5.79 -17.86 -34.24
N THR A 112 -4.71 -18.52 -34.67
CA THR A 112 -4.79 -19.94 -34.99
C THR A 112 -4.99 -20.76 -33.71
N PRO A 113 -5.60 -21.95 -33.77
CA PRO A 113 -5.81 -22.78 -32.58
C PRO A 113 -4.53 -23.06 -31.79
N GLU A 114 -3.40 -23.23 -32.48
CA GLU A 114 -2.10 -23.51 -31.88
C GLU A 114 -1.57 -22.34 -31.03
N SER A 115 -2.00 -21.12 -31.35
CA SER A 115 -1.64 -19.90 -30.60
C SER A 115 -2.41 -19.78 -29.27
N GLY A 116 -3.39 -20.66 -29.01
CA GLY A 116 -4.14 -20.69 -27.76
C GLY A 116 -3.26 -20.95 -26.53
N ALA A 117 -2.21 -21.77 -26.68
CA ALA A 117 -1.26 -22.04 -25.61
C ALA A 117 -0.53 -20.77 -25.12
N VAL A 118 -0.28 -19.81 -26.03
CA VAL A 118 0.32 -18.52 -25.67
C VAL A 118 -0.65 -17.66 -24.87
N VAL A 119 -1.92 -17.66 -25.24
CA VAL A 119 -2.99 -16.96 -24.49
C VAL A 119 -3.10 -17.53 -23.08
N ASP A 120 -3.08 -18.85 -22.94
CA ASP A 120 -3.19 -19.53 -21.65
C ASP A 120 -2.01 -19.24 -20.74
N ALA A 121 -0.78 -19.31 -21.28
CA ALA A 121 0.43 -19.00 -20.54
C ALA A 121 0.44 -17.54 -20.06
N LEU A 122 0.10 -16.59 -20.94
CA LEU A 122 0.04 -15.18 -20.59
C LEU A 122 -1.07 -14.88 -19.57
N ALA A 123 -2.25 -15.47 -19.72
CA ALA A 123 -3.35 -15.31 -18.76
C ALA A 123 -2.96 -15.86 -17.37
N GLY A 124 -2.24 -16.98 -17.33
CA GLY A 124 -1.67 -17.53 -16.09
C GLY A 124 -0.68 -16.59 -15.43
N ALA A 125 0.23 -15.99 -16.20
CA ALA A 125 1.18 -15.00 -15.70
C ALA A 125 0.47 -13.75 -15.15
N ILE A 126 -0.55 -13.25 -15.84
CA ILE A 126 -1.39 -12.14 -15.36
C ILE A 126 -2.07 -12.53 -14.04
N ALA A 127 -2.67 -13.71 -13.95
CA ALA A 127 -3.36 -14.16 -12.74
C ALA A 127 -2.41 -14.31 -11.54
N ALA A 128 -1.22 -14.84 -11.75
CA ALA A 128 -0.20 -14.94 -10.71
C ALA A 128 0.23 -13.56 -10.20
N GLU A 129 0.39 -12.58 -11.10
CA GLU A 129 0.72 -11.21 -10.71
C GLU A 129 -0.44 -10.53 -9.99
N VAL A 130 -1.69 -10.79 -10.39
CA VAL A 130 -2.88 -10.35 -9.65
C VAL A 130 -2.87 -10.90 -8.23
N ASP A 131 -2.61 -12.20 -8.05
CA ASP A 131 -2.54 -12.82 -6.72
C ASP A 131 -1.47 -12.17 -5.84
N HIS A 132 -0.28 -11.97 -6.41
CA HIS A 132 0.81 -11.29 -5.74
C HIS A 132 0.41 -9.87 -5.31
N LEU A 133 -0.16 -9.09 -6.22
CA LEU A 133 -0.59 -7.72 -5.95
C LEU A 133 -1.72 -7.66 -4.91
N MET A 134 -2.61 -8.64 -4.89
CA MET A 134 -3.68 -8.74 -3.89
C MET A 134 -3.14 -9.12 -2.50
N ALA A 135 -2.05 -9.89 -2.42
CA ALA A 135 -1.41 -10.30 -1.17
C ALA A 135 -0.57 -9.18 -0.51
N VAL A 136 0.01 -8.27 -1.31
CA VAL A 136 0.86 -7.18 -0.78
C VAL A 136 0.06 -5.93 -0.42
N ARG A 137 0.59 -5.12 0.51
CA ARG A 137 0.03 -3.79 0.82
C ARG A 137 0.38 -2.79 -0.29
N TRP A 138 -0.59 -1.94 -0.63
CA TRP A 138 -0.46 -0.95 -1.70
C TRP A 138 -0.80 0.44 -1.21
N SER A 139 0.10 1.40 -1.43
CA SER A 139 -0.17 2.81 -1.17
C SER A 139 -1.01 3.39 -2.29
N ARG A 140 -2.21 3.85 -1.99
CA ARG A 140 -3.03 4.60 -2.98
C ARG A 140 -2.44 5.96 -3.27
N THR A 141 -1.74 6.56 -2.31
CA THR A 141 -1.15 7.90 -2.44
C THR A 141 0.09 7.87 -3.31
N ASP A 142 0.97 6.90 -3.06
CA ASP A 142 2.26 6.78 -3.75
C ASP A 142 2.17 5.91 -5.01
N GLY A 143 1.12 5.08 -5.11
CA GLY A 143 0.94 4.08 -6.17
C GLY A 143 2.10 3.11 -6.27
N ALA A 144 2.55 2.63 -5.12
CA ALA A 144 3.63 1.67 -5.00
C ALA A 144 3.26 0.58 -3.99
N ILE A 145 3.93 -0.57 -4.12
CA ILE A 145 3.90 -1.61 -3.10
C ILE A 145 4.58 -1.02 -1.86
N LEU A 146 3.89 -1.07 -0.73
CA LEU A 146 4.50 -0.75 0.55
C LEU A 146 5.35 -1.95 0.93
N GLU A 147 6.67 -1.80 0.89
CA GLU A 147 7.56 -2.82 1.44
C GLU A 147 7.12 -3.14 2.86
N ALA A 148 7.01 -4.43 3.18
CA ALA A 148 6.93 -4.83 4.57
C ALA A 148 8.24 -4.41 5.22
N ALA A 149 8.22 -3.29 5.95
CA ALA A 149 9.33 -2.93 6.83
C ALA A 149 9.72 -4.19 7.63
N PRO A 150 11.02 -4.51 7.78
CA PRO A 150 11.45 -5.69 8.52
C PRO A 150 10.89 -5.58 9.93
N ALA A 151 9.86 -6.39 10.23
CA ALA A 151 9.12 -6.46 11.49
C ALA A 151 9.35 -5.27 12.43
N ALA A 152 9.05 -4.05 11.96
CA ALA A 152 8.99 -2.90 12.84
C ALA A 152 7.66 -3.03 13.56
N GLN A 153 7.77 -3.31 14.85
CA GLN A 153 6.70 -3.53 15.81
C GLN A 153 5.54 -2.56 15.58
N GLU A 154 4.32 -3.13 15.60
CA GLU A 154 3.00 -2.48 15.59
C GLU A 154 3.04 -0.97 15.38
N ALA A 155 3.11 -0.54 14.11
CA ALA A 155 2.81 0.83 13.75
C ALA A 155 1.38 1.13 14.21
N VAL A 156 1.25 2.06 15.15
CA VAL A 156 -0.05 2.41 15.69
C VAL A 156 -0.85 3.12 14.60
N SER A 157 -2.07 2.65 14.33
CA SER A 157 -2.90 3.22 13.27
C SER A 157 -3.28 4.66 13.62
N THR A 158 -2.69 5.64 12.95
CA THR A 158 -3.11 7.03 13.05
C THR A 158 -4.44 7.21 12.30
N SER A 159 -5.56 6.85 12.93
CA SER A 159 -6.87 7.19 12.40
C SER A 159 -7.01 8.72 12.40
N ALA A 160 -7.17 9.32 11.22
CA ALA A 160 -7.40 10.76 11.11
C ALA A 160 -8.82 11.12 11.57
N CYS A 161 -8.93 12.08 12.50
CA CYS A 161 -10.20 12.71 12.84
C CYS A 161 -10.73 13.56 11.68
N ALA A 162 -12.04 13.84 11.65
CA ALA A 162 -12.70 14.63 10.61
C ALA A 162 -12.14 16.05 10.42
N CYS A 163 -11.45 16.60 11.42
CA CYS A 163 -10.74 17.88 11.35
C CYS A 163 -9.37 17.79 10.66
N GLY A 164 -8.91 16.60 10.26
CA GLY A 164 -7.65 16.39 9.55
C GLY A 164 -6.38 16.46 10.41
N SER A 165 -6.48 16.74 11.72
CA SER A 165 -5.31 16.94 12.58
C SER A 165 -4.63 15.66 13.06
N GLY A 166 -5.23 14.48 12.84
CA GLY A 166 -4.74 13.21 13.39
C GLY A 166 -4.65 13.22 14.92
N ILE A 167 -4.31 12.07 15.50
CA ILE A 167 -3.89 11.98 16.91
C ILE A 167 -2.35 12.03 16.88
N PRO A 168 -1.70 12.89 17.68
CA PRO A 168 -0.24 12.98 17.69
C PRO A 168 0.37 11.67 18.18
N VAL A 169 1.50 11.26 17.59
CA VAL A 169 2.25 10.06 17.95
C VAL A 169 3.67 10.44 18.28
N THR A 170 4.15 9.98 19.44
CA THR A 170 5.51 10.22 19.90
C THR A 170 6.28 8.90 19.93
N THR A 171 7.52 8.89 19.46
CA THR A 171 8.38 7.70 19.55
C THR A 171 9.22 7.77 20.83
N VAL A 172 9.16 6.73 21.65
CA VAL A 172 9.94 6.57 22.89
C VAL A 172 10.78 5.29 22.83
N GLN A 173 11.90 5.27 23.55
CA GLN A 173 12.76 4.08 23.64
C GLN A 173 12.38 3.27 24.88
N ILE A 174 11.94 2.02 24.68
CA ILE A 174 11.55 1.10 25.77
C ILE A 174 12.41 -0.16 25.64
N ALA A 175 13.24 -0.48 26.63
CA ALA A 175 14.12 -1.67 26.58
C ALA A 175 14.95 -1.80 25.27
N GLY A 176 15.40 -0.67 24.71
CA GLY A 176 16.22 -0.63 23.49
C GLY A 176 15.46 -0.75 22.17
N ARG A 177 14.12 -0.79 22.20
CA ARG A 177 13.26 -0.70 21.00
C ARG A 177 12.56 0.66 20.92
N ALA A 178 12.41 1.17 19.70
CA ALA A 178 11.60 2.34 19.42
C ALA A 178 10.11 1.95 19.42
N VAL A 179 9.33 2.49 20.34
CA VAL A 179 7.90 2.26 20.49
C VAL A 179 7.14 3.55 20.22
N GLN A 180 6.08 3.49 19.43
CA GLN A 180 5.20 4.61 19.16
C GLN A 180 4.07 4.67 20.21
N ILE A 181 3.88 5.83 20.83
CA ILE A 181 2.83 6.08 21.82
C ILE A 181 1.89 7.15 21.27
N MET A 182 0.63 6.80 21.06
CA MET A 182 -0.44 7.73 20.72
C MET A 182 -0.76 8.66 21.88
N ALA A 183 -0.98 9.93 21.53
CA ALA A 183 -1.43 10.99 22.43
C ALA A 183 -0.49 11.27 23.63
N LEU A 184 0.77 10.84 23.59
CA LEU A 184 1.69 11.01 24.72
C LEU A 184 1.79 12.49 25.15
N GLU A 185 2.11 13.39 24.24
CA GLU A 185 2.24 14.82 24.56
C GLU A 185 0.94 15.43 25.14
N PRO A 186 -0.25 15.24 24.56
CA PRO A 186 -1.52 15.64 25.19
C PRO A 186 -1.76 15.04 26.58
N ILE A 187 -1.35 13.78 26.81
CA ILE A 187 -1.48 13.12 28.12
C ILE A 187 -0.57 13.80 29.15
N LEU A 188 0.68 14.09 28.79
CA LEU A 188 1.61 14.83 29.65
C LEU A 188 1.10 16.26 29.92
N GLU A 189 0.55 16.92 28.90
CA GLU A 189 -0.06 18.25 29.06
C GLU A 189 -1.25 18.23 30.02
N LEU A 190 -2.14 17.25 29.88
CA LEU A 190 -3.27 17.06 30.79
C LEU A 190 -2.80 16.84 32.23
N ALA A 191 -1.82 15.95 32.44
CA ALA A 191 -1.24 15.68 33.75
C ALA A 191 -0.63 16.94 34.38
N TYR A 192 0.13 17.72 33.60
CA TYR A 192 0.71 18.98 34.07
C TYR A 192 -0.36 20.03 34.44
N ASN A 193 -1.41 20.15 33.64
CA ASN A 193 -2.52 21.06 33.89
C ASN A 193 -3.37 20.65 35.10
N GLN A 194 -3.35 19.38 35.49
CA GLN A 194 -3.94 18.87 36.72
C GLN A 194 -3.07 19.13 37.97
N GLY A 195 -1.89 19.74 37.80
CA GLY A 195 -0.98 20.08 38.90
C GLY A 195 0.05 18.99 39.23
N LEU A 196 0.10 17.90 38.47
CA LEU A 196 1.16 16.89 38.62
C LEU A 196 2.50 17.49 38.21
N ARG A 197 3.56 17.15 38.92
CA ARG A 197 4.94 17.59 38.63
C ARG A 197 5.91 16.43 38.77
N ALA A 198 7.03 16.52 38.05
CA ALA A 198 8.16 15.63 38.27
C ALA A 198 8.79 15.97 39.63
N ASN A 199 8.48 15.16 40.64
CA ASN A 199 9.15 15.15 41.93
C ASN A 199 10.49 14.42 41.74
N GLY A 200 11.62 15.13 41.87
CA GLY A 200 12.98 14.67 41.51
C GLY A 200 13.53 13.39 42.18
N THR A 201 12.69 12.59 42.85
CA THR A 201 13.01 11.27 43.42
C THR A 201 11.90 10.22 43.22
N GLY A 202 10.81 10.53 42.51
CA GLY A 202 9.62 9.66 42.45
C GLY A 202 9.36 9.05 41.09
N ALA A 203 8.82 7.84 41.09
CA ALA A 203 8.31 7.14 39.91
C ALA A 203 7.27 7.98 39.13
N LEU A 204 7.03 7.59 37.87
CA LEU A 204 5.95 8.15 37.05
C LEU A 204 4.63 8.18 37.84
N PRO A 205 3.88 9.30 37.84
CA PRO A 205 2.52 9.33 38.36
C PRO A 205 1.65 8.24 37.71
N ASP A 206 0.96 7.45 38.54
CA ASP A 206 0.16 6.30 38.08
C ASP A 206 -0.89 6.72 37.03
N GLU A 207 -1.42 7.94 37.14
CA GLU A 207 -2.40 8.52 36.22
C GLU A 207 -1.88 8.62 34.79
N ILE A 208 -0.58 8.87 34.60
CA ILE A 208 0.03 8.96 33.27
C ILE A 208 0.05 7.57 32.64
N LEU A 209 0.54 6.55 33.36
CA LEU A 209 0.58 5.18 32.83
C LEU A 209 -0.83 4.66 32.52
N GLN A 210 -1.78 4.88 33.43
CA GLN A 210 -3.18 4.49 33.24
C GLN A 210 -3.78 5.16 32.00
N THR A 211 -3.55 6.46 31.81
CA THR A 211 -4.07 7.18 30.64
C THR A 211 -3.39 6.70 29.35
N VAL A 212 -2.08 6.41 29.37
CA VAL A 212 -1.39 5.82 28.21
C VAL A 212 -1.98 4.46 27.85
N GLN A 213 -2.28 3.61 28.83
CA GLN A 213 -2.90 2.29 28.62
C GLN A 213 -4.32 2.34 28.04
N VAL A 214 -5.05 3.46 28.20
CA VAL A 214 -6.36 3.66 27.55
C VAL A 214 -6.24 3.69 26.03
N TYR A 215 -5.16 4.29 25.52
CA TYR A 215 -4.98 4.52 24.08
C TYR A 215 -3.94 3.59 23.46
N ASN A 216 -3.08 2.93 24.25
CA ASN A 216 -1.95 2.16 23.76
C ASN A 216 -1.92 0.77 24.38
N THR A 217 -1.59 -0.24 23.59
CA THR A 217 -1.33 -1.59 24.11
C THR A 217 0.00 -1.57 24.86
N VAL A 218 -0.04 -1.84 26.16
CA VAL A 218 1.15 -2.14 26.96
C VAL A 218 1.19 -3.65 27.17
N PRO A 219 2.17 -4.37 26.60
CA PRO A 219 2.27 -5.82 26.76
C PRO A 219 2.40 -6.21 28.23
N SER A 220 1.67 -7.26 28.63
CA SER A 220 1.74 -7.79 30.00
C SER A 220 3.16 -8.22 30.35
N GLY A 221 3.69 -7.72 31.47
CA GLY A 221 5.08 -7.97 31.91
C GLY A 221 6.09 -6.92 31.46
N GLU A 222 5.72 -5.93 30.65
CA GLU A 222 6.59 -4.82 30.23
C GLU A 222 6.23 -3.48 30.91
N GLU A 223 5.25 -3.47 31.80
CA GLU A 223 4.71 -2.27 32.46
C GLU A 223 5.80 -1.42 33.14
N GLU A 224 6.76 -2.06 33.81
CA GLU A 224 7.87 -1.36 34.47
C GLU A 224 8.79 -0.65 33.47
N GLN A 225 9.01 -1.26 32.30
CA GLN A 225 9.83 -0.68 31.24
C GLN A 225 9.12 0.51 30.59
N TYR A 226 7.81 0.41 30.40
CA TYR A 226 6.98 1.54 29.94
C TYR A 226 6.97 2.68 30.96
N ALA A 227 6.79 2.37 32.25
CA ALA A 227 6.80 3.37 33.31
C ALA A 227 8.13 4.14 33.36
N GLN A 228 9.27 3.45 33.22
CA GLN A 228 10.59 4.08 33.17
C GLN A 228 10.75 5.00 31.94
N ALA A 229 10.33 4.54 30.76
CA ALA A 229 10.43 5.35 29.54
C ALA A 229 9.51 6.58 29.56
N LEU A 230 8.29 6.42 30.08
CA LEU A 230 7.34 7.51 30.25
C LEU A 230 7.79 8.50 31.33
N ASP A 231 8.46 8.05 32.40
CA ASP A 231 9.02 8.92 33.44
C ASP A 231 10.10 9.85 32.87
N LEU A 232 10.97 9.32 32.00
CA LEU A 232 11.95 10.15 31.29
C LEU A 232 11.27 11.20 30.40
N ALA A 233 10.23 10.81 29.65
CA ALA A 233 9.46 11.74 28.83
C ALA A 233 8.72 12.81 29.67
N TRP A 234 8.17 12.40 30.82
CA TRP A 234 7.47 13.29 31.75
C TRP A 234 8.41 14.33 32.37
N ARG A 235 9.59 13.91 32.83
CA ARG A 235 10.61 14.82 33.39
C ARG A 235 11.06 15.86 32.36
N ALA A 236 11.37 15.41 31.15
CA ALA A 236 11.76 16.30 30.06
C ALA A 236 10.64 17.31 29.73
N TYR A 237 9.38 16.87 29.74
CA TYR A 237 8.22 17.73 29.53
C TYR A 237 8.05 18.78 30.63
N CYS A 238 8.18 18.39 31.91
CA CYS A 238 8.13 19.31 33.05
C CYS A 238 9.24 20.37 32.98
N GLU A 239 10.49 19.95 32.73
CA GLU A 239 11.64 20.86 32.61
C GLU A 239 11.42 21.91 31.51
N GLN A 240 10.88 21.49 30.36
CA GLN A 240 10.59 22.40 29.25
C GLN A 240 9.52 23.45 29.62
N ARG A 241 8.45 23.04 30.32
CA ARG A 241 7.35 23.93 30.72
C ARG A 241 7.74 24.89 31.85
N GLU A 242 8.56 24.43 32.80
CA GLU A 242 9.09 25.26 33.88
C GLU A 242 10.10 26.30 33.36
N GLY A 243 10.94 25.92 32.38
CA GLY A 243 11.85 26.84 31.71
C GLY A 243 11.15 27.94 30.88
N GLN A 244 9.98 27.65 30.32
CA GLN A 244 9.16 28.63 29.57
C GLN A 244 8.34 29.57 30.47
N SER A 245 8.11 29.21 31.73
CA SER A 245 7.34 30.02 32.68
C SER A 245 8.19 31.10 33.40
N ASN A 246 9.50 31.07 33.21
CA ASN A 246 10.49 31.95 33.86
C ASN A 246 11.14 32.98 32.90
N GLY A 247 10.63 33.10 31.67
CA GLY A 247 11.05 34.11 30.68
C GLY A 247 9.87 34.97 30.25
#